data_AF-A0A1U7I4K2-F1
#
_entry.id   AF-A0A1U7I4K2-F1
#
_cell.length_a   1.000
_cell.length_b   1.000
_cell.length_c   1.000
_cell.angle_alpha   90.00
_cell.angle_beta   90.00
_cell.angle_gamma   90.00
#
_symmetry.space_group_name_H-M   'P 1'
#
loop_
_entity.id
_entity.type
_entity.pdbx_description
1 polymer ?
#
loop_
_entity_poly.entity_id
_entity_poly.type
_entity_poly.pdbx_seq_one_letter_code
_entity_poly.pdbx_strand_id
1 'polypeptide(L)'
;MNELVKSLMETWQMLAQEVIRLNESANDMIKVERELAIAPYLIDEIIEDLDESPLVVIAAMKQDKNNLHQQLVELAATINNTQPHFSHPPESTELQNLSHNTQAILKFLGKIDLDGIEQSLESLVNNR
;
A
#
# COMPACT_ATOMS: atom_id res chain seq x y z
N MET A 1 -4.29 2.33 61.50
CA MET A 1 -3.40 1.47 60.67
C MET A 1 -2.10 2.24 60.49
N ASN A 2 -0.94 1.64 60.75
CA ASN A 2 0.36 2.34 60.64
C ASN A 2 0.62 2.71 59.16
N GLU A 3 1.12 3.92 58.89
CA GLU A 3 1.51 4.40 57.55
C GLU A 3 2.39 3.39 56.80
N LEU A 4 3.29 2.70 57.52
CA LEU A 4 4.12 1.63 56.95
C LEU A 4 3.28 0.48 56.35
N VAL A 5 2.20 0.09 57.04
CA VAL A 5 1.31 -1.00 56.62
C VAL A 5 0.51 -0.58 55.38
N LYS A 6 0.09 0.68 55.32
CA LYS A 6 -0.63 1.24 54.17
C LYS A 6 0.26 1.30 52.92
N SER A 7 1.48 1.81 53.06
CA SER A 7 2.46 1.87 51.97
C SER A 7 2.84 0.48 51.44
N LEU A 8 2.98 -0.52 52.32
CA LEU A 8 3.18 -1.91 51.93
C LEU A 8 2.00 -2.47 51.14
N MET A 9 0.76 -2.21 51.57
CA MET A 9 -0.43 -2.66 50.85
C MET A 9 -0.52 -2.04 49.45
N GLU A 10 -0.27 -0.73 49.31
CA GLU A 10 -0.28 -0.04 48.02
C GLU A 10 0.80 -0.59 47.08
N THR A 11 2.01 -0.84 47.60
CA THR A 11 3.11 -1.43 46.83
C THR A 11 2.78 -2.86 46.36
N TRP A 12 2.20 -3.68 47.23
CA TRP A 12 1.73 -5.02 46.86
C TRP A 12 0.65 -4.99 45.78
N GLN A 13 -0.27 -4.03 45.87
CA GLN A 13 -1.35 -3.87 44.90
C GLN A 13 -0.81 -3.43 43.53
N MET A 14 0.16 -2.51 43.49
CA MET A 14 0.85 -2.15 42.24
C MET A 14 1.59 -3.35 41.63
N LEU A 15 2.34 -4.10 42.44
CA LEU A 15 3.06 -5.28 41.95
C LEU A 15 2.10 -6.34 41.38
N ALA A 16 0.96 -6.57 42.05
CA ALA A 16 -0.05 -7.52 41.58
C ALA A 16 -0.65 -7.10 40.23
N GLN A 17 -0.94 -5.80 40.03
CA GLN A 17 -1.42 -5.28 38.75
C GLN A 17 -0.39 -5.46 37.64
N GLU A 18 0.89 -5.27 37.94
CA GLU A 18 1.94 -5.41 36.95
C GLU A 18 2.21 -6.87 36.55
N VAL A 19 2.07 -7.81 37.49
CA VAL A 19 2.08 -9.25 37.18
C VAL A 19 0.89 -9.62 36.27
N ILE A 20 -0.30 -9.06 36.50
CA ILE A 20 -1.46 -9.31 35.63
C ILE A 20 -1.20 -8.78 34.21
N ARG A 21 -0.72 -7.54 34.07
CA ARG A 21 -0.37 -6.95 32.76
C ARG A 21 0.70 -7.73 32.02
N LEU A 22 1.73 -8.20 32.72
CA LEU A 22 2.78 -9.02 32.12
C LEU A 22 2.21 -10.35 31.59
N ASN A 23 1.28 -10.96 32.32
CA ASN A 23 0.63 -12.20 31.89
C ASN A 23 -0.29 -11.98 30.68
N GLU A 24 -1.05 -10.87 30.65
CA GLU A 24 -1.85 -10.47 29.49
C GLU A 24 -0.95 -10.24 28.26
N SER A 25 0.13 -9.49 28.41
CA SER A 25 1.12 -9.25 27.36
C SER A 25 1.77 -10.56 26.85
N ALA A 26 2.08 -11.50 27.75
CA ALA A 26 2.59 -12.81 27.36
C ALA A 26 1.56 -13.61 26.55
N ASN A 27 0.28 -13.56 26.92
CA ASN A 27 -0.79 -14.20 26.15
C ASN A 27 -0.96 -13.55 24.77
N ASP A 28 -0.88 -12.23 24.67
CA ASP A 28 -0.92 -11.52 23.40
C ASP A 28 0.26 -11.92 22.51
N MET A 29 1.46 -12.05 23.08
CA MET A 29 2.65 -12.50 22.35
C MET A 29 2.50 -13.93 21.82
N ILE A 30 1.95 -14.85 22.62
CA ILE A 30 1.66 -16.23 22.17
C ILE A 30 0.63 -16.22 21.03
N LYS A 31 -0.36 -15.32 21.07
CA LYS A 31 -1.35 -15.19 20.00
C LYS A 31 -0.69 -14.71 18.70
N VAL A 32 0.14 -13.67 18.78
CA VAL A 32 0.90 -13.14 17.64
C VAL A 32 1.83 -14.20 17.05
N GLU A 33 2.51 -14.98 17.89
CA GLU A 33 3.36 -16.10 17.45
C GLU A 33 2.58 -17.13 16.63
N ARG A 34 1.38 -17.50 17.08
CA ARG A 34 0.51 -18.45 16.34
C ARG A 34 0.06 -17.89 15.00
N GLU A 35 -0.29 -16.60 14.94
CA GLU A 35 -0.67 -15.93 13.69
C GLU A 35 0.52 -15.86 12.72
N LEU A 36 1.71 -15.53 13.20
CA LEU A 36 2.94 -15.52 12.41
C LEU A 36 3.34 -16.91 11.92
N ALA A 37 3.08 -17.97 12.69
CA ALA A 37 3.40 -19.33 12.30
C ALA A 37 2.62 -19.81 11.07
N ILE A 38 1.43 -19.25 10.81
CA ILE A 38 0.58 -19.60 9.67
C ILE A 38 0.88 -18.72 8.44
N ALA A 39 1.50 -17.55 8.65
CA ALA A 39 1.78 -16.59 7.57
C ALA A 39 2.55 -17.19 6.37
N PRO A 40 3.59 -18.04 6.55
CA PRO A 40 4.28 -18.66 5.41
C PRO A 40 3.34 -19.47 4.50
N TYR A 41 2.45 -20.27 5.09
CA TYR A 41 1.48 -21.09 4.36
C TYR A 41 0.45 -20.26 3.59
N LEU A 42 0.00 -19.13 4.16
CA LEU A 42 -0.89 -18.20 3.46
C LEU A 42 -0.19 -17.53 2.27
N ILE A 43 1.10 -17.21 2.42
CA ILE A 43 1.92 -16.67 1.33
C ILE A 43 2.16 -17.77 0.27
N ASP A 44 2.29 -19.04 0.66
CA ASP A 44 2.36 -20.19 -0.27
C ASP A 44 1.09 -20.30 -1.10
N GLU A 45 -0.08 -20.33 -0.45
CA GLU A 45 -1.39 -20.44 -1.12
C GLU A 45 -1.64 -19.29 -2.11
N ILE A 46 -1.24 -18.07 -1.76
CA ILE A 46 -1.36 -16.89 -2.63
C ILE A 46 -0.40 -16.97 -3.85
N ILE A 47 0.73 -17.65 -3.74
CA ILE A 47 1.75 -17.71 -4.79
C ILE A 47 1.60 -18.95 -5.69
N GLU A 48 1.10 -20.06 -5.15
CA GLU A 48 0.95 -21.33 -5.86
C GLU A 48 -0.13 -21.29 -6.96
N ASP A 49 -1.11 -20.39 -6.84
CA ASP A 49 -2.01 -20.09 -7.96
C ASP A 49 -1.26 -19.25 -9.00
N LEU A 50 -0.64 -19.92 -9.96
CA LEU A 50 0.19 -19.29 -10.99
C LEU A 50 -0.57 -18.26 -11.84
N ASP A 51 -1.88 -18.41 -11.99
CA ASP A 51 -2.71 -17.49 -12.79
C ASP A 51 -3.20 -16.28 -11.96
N GLU A 52 -3.22 -16.40 -10.62
CA GLU A 52 -3.63 -15.33 -9.69
C GLU A 52 -2.48 -14.79 -8.81
N SER A 53 -1.24 -15.25 -9.06
CA SER A 53 -0.07 -14.83 -8.30
C SER A 53 0.07 -13.31 -8.29
N PRO A 54 0.36 -12.67 -7.14
CA PRO A 54 0.57 -11.24 -7.05
C PRO A 54 1.62 -10.71 -8.03
N LEU A 55 2.64 -11.51 -8.38
CA LEU A 55 3.65 -11.14 -9.37
C LEU A 55 3.06 -11.04 -10.80
N VAL A 56 2.15 -11.95 -11.16
CA VAL A 56 1.45 -11.93 -12.45
C VAL A 56 0.51 -10.72 -12.53
N VAL A 57 -0.21 -10.42 -11.44
CA VAL A 57 -1.06 -9.22 -11.34
C VAL A 57 -0.22 -7.95 -11.52
N ILE A 58 0.94 -7.85 -10.86
CA ILE A 58 1.82 -6.69 -11.00
C ILE A 58 2.39 -6.58 -12.42
N ALA A 59 2.77 -7.69 -13.06
CA ALA A 59 3.22 -7.68 -14.45
C ALA A 59 2.13 -7.15 -15.40
N ALA A 60 0.88 -7.58 -15.22
CA ALA A 60 -0.26 -7.07 -15.98
C ALA A 60 -0.49 -5.57 -15.71
N MET A 61 -0.44 -5.13 -14.45
CA MET A 61 -0.56 -3.71 -14.08
C MET A 61 0.55 -2.85 -14.71
N LYS A 62 1.78 -3.36 -14.81
CA LYS A 62 2.90 -2.67 -15.48
C LYS A 62 2.63 -2.51 -16.97
N GLN A 63 2.14 -3.56 -17.62
CA GLN A 63 1.75 -3.52 -19.02
C GLN A 63 0.62 -2.50 -19.25
N ASP A 64 -0.42 -2.52 -18.42
CA ASP A 64 -1.54 -1.58 -18.51
C ASP A 64 -1.12 -0.13 -18.26
N LYS A 65 -0.25 0.10 -17.27
CA LYS A 65 0.34 1.42 -17.00
C LYS A 65 1.09 1.95 -18.22
N ASN A 66 1.87 1.10 -18.90
CA ASN A 66 2.63 1.48 -20.09
C ASN A 66 1.70 1.80 -21.27
N ASN A 67 0.69 0.97 -21.50
CA ASN A 67 -0.31 1.18 -22.54
C ASN A 67 -1.06 2.51 -22.33
N LEU A 68 -1.50 2.78 -21.10
CA LEU A 68 -2.20 4.01 -20.76
C LEU A 68 -1.29 5.24 -20.88
N HIS A 69 -0.02 5.11 -20.47
CA HIS A 69 0.97 6.17 -20.65
C HIS A 69 1.14 6.54 -22.12
N GLN A 70 1.30 5.54 -23.00
CA GLN A 70 1.40 5.72 -24.44
C GLN A 70 0.18 6.47 -25.01
N GLN A 71 -1.03 6.01 -24.67
CA GLN A 71 -2.28 6.62 -25.12
C GLN A 71 -2.42 8.08 -24.66
N LEU A 72 -1.99 8.40 -23.43
CA LEU A 72 -2.03 9.77 -22.92
C LEU A 72 -1.00 10.68 -23.59
N VAL A 73 0.18 10.16 -23.94
CA VAL A 73 1.18 10.91 -24.72
C VAL A 73 0.65 11.22 -26.12
N GLU A 74 0.00 10.26 -26.77
CA GLU A 74 -0.65 10.44 -28.08
C GLU A 74 -1.80 11.45 -28.01
N LEU A 75 -2.62 11.39 -26.95
CA LEU A 75 -3.67 12.36 -26.69
C LEU A 75 -3.10 13.76 -26.49
N ALA A 76 -2.04 13.91 -25.69
CA ALA A 76 -1.38 15.20 -25.47
C ALA A 76 -0.84 15.79 -26.78
N ALA A 77 -0.23 14.97 -27.64
CA ALA A 77 0.22 15.38 -28.96
C ALA A 77 -0.96 15.83 -29.85
N THR A 78 -2.06 15.08 -29.84
CA THR A 78 -3.28 15.40 -30.58
C THR A 78 -3.88 16.73 -30.12
N ILE A 79 -3.97 16.95 -28.81
CA ILE A 79 -4.46 18.22 -28.23
C ILE A 79 -3.57 19.38 -28.67
N ASN A 80 -2.24 19.24 -28.55
CA ASN A 80 -1.29 20.29 -28.96
C ASN A 80 -1.39 20.63 -30.45
N ASN A 81 -1.59 19.62 -31.31
CA ASN A 81 -1.76 19.82 -32.75
C ASN A 81 -3.12 20.46 -33.08
N THR A 82 -4.14 20.20 -32.28
CA THR A 82 -5.52 20.67 -32.51
C THR A 82 -5.72 22.10 -31.99
N GLN A 83 -5.02 22.48 -30.91
CA GLN A 83 -5.21 23.75 -30.22
C GLN A 83 -5.10 25.01 -31.10
N PRO A 84 -4.21 25.11 -32.10
CA PRO A 84 -4.16 26.27 -33.00
C PRO A 84 -5.43 26.48 -33.83
N HIS A 85 -6.24 25.43 -34.02
CA HIS A 85 -7.46 25.48 -34.84
C HIS A 85 -8.69 25.99 -34.07
N PHE A 86 -8.59 26.11 -32.74
CA PHE A 86 -9.69 26.53 -31.87
C PHE A 86 -9.24 27.69 -30.98
N SER A 87 -9.52 28.90 -31.45
CA SER A 87 -9.12 30.15 -30.79
C SER A 87 -10.24 30.80 -29.96
N HIS A 88 -11.47 30.29 -30.03
CA HIS A 88 -12.63 30.87 -29.37
C HIS A 88 -13.28 29.87 -28.40
N PRO A 89 -13.90 30.35 -27.32
CA PRO A 89 -14.74 29.51 -26.47
C PRO A 89 -16.01 29.04 -27.19
N PRO A 90 -16.58 27.88 -26.82
CA PRO A 90 -16.16 27.02 -25.70
C PRO A 90 -14.96 26.10 -25.99
N GLU A 91 -14.64 25.85 -27.25
CA GLU A 91 -13.72 24.79 -27.67
C GLU A 91 -12.28 25.01 -27.17
N SER A 92 -11.81 26.26 -27.17
CA SER A 92 -10.46 26.59 -26.68
C SER A 92 -10.30 26.30 -25.17
N THR A 93 -11.35 26.53 -24.38
CA THR A 93 -11.39 26.25 -22.95
C THR A 93 -11.43 24.75 -22.69
N GLU A 94 -12.24 24.01 -23.46
CA GLU A 94 -12.32 22.54 -23.33
C GLU A 94 -10.99 21.88 -23.68
N LEU A 95 -10.30 22.33 -24.74
CA LEU A 95 -8.97 21.83 -25.11
C LEU A 95 -7.91 22.13 -24.03
N GLN A 96 -7.96 23.31 -23.40
CA GLN A 96 -7.08 23.61 -22.26
C GLN A 96 -7.35 22.69 -21.07
N ASN A 97 -8.61 22.44 -20.75
CA ASN A 97 -9.00 21.51 -19.67
C ASN A 97 -8.56 20.08 -19.98
N LEU A 98 -8.73 19.61 -21.21
CA LEU A 98 -8.25 18.30 -21.66
C LEU A 98 -6.72 18.21 -21.57
N SER A 99 -5.99 19.24 -21.97
CA SER A 99 -4.53 19.30 -21.84
C SER A 99 -4.09 19.20 -20.38
N HIS A 100 -4.72 19.98 -19.50
CA HIS A 100 -4.45 19.96 -18.06
C HIS A 100 -4.72 18.57 -17.45
N ASN A 101 -5.89 17.99 -17.74
CA ASN A 101 -6.27 16.68 -17.22
C ASN A 101 -5.33 15.58 -17.72
N THR A 102 -4.96 15.59 -19.00
CA THR A 102 -4.02 14.63 -19.58
C THR A 102 -2.67 14.69 -18.87
N GLN A 103 -2.15 15.89 -18.61
CA GLN A 103 -0.91 16.08 -17.86
C GLN A 103 -1.03 15.63 -16.40
N ALA A 104 -2.16 15.89 -15.76
CA ALA A 104 -2.41 15.46 -14.38
C ALA A 104 -2.40 13.93 -14.26
N ILE A 105 -3.04 13.22 -15.21
CA ILE A 105 -3.06 11.76 -15.23
C ILE A 105 -1.66 11.19 -15.53
N LEU A 106 -0.91 11.76 -16.48
CA LEU A 106 0.48 11.37 -16.74
C LEU A 106 1.36 11.48 -15.49
N LYS A 107 1.23 12.58 -14.74
CA LYS A 107 1.93 12.76 -13.46
C LYS A 107 1.50 11.75 -12.41
N PHE A 108 0.20 11.42 -12.35
CA PHE A 108 -0.31 10.41 -11.43
C PHE A 108 0.25 9.03 -11.74
N LEU A 109 0.23 8.60 -13.01
CA LEU A 109 0.81 7.32 -13.43
C LEU A 109 2.30 7.22 -13.08
N GLY A 110 3.05 8.31 -13.25
CA GLY A 110 4.47 8.37 -12.88
C GLY A 110 4.75 8.17 -11.39
N LYS A 111 3.76 8.37 -10.51
CA LYS A 111 3.88 8.16 -9.05
C LYS A 111 3.55 6.74 -8.60
N ILE A 112 2.97 5.91 -9.47
CA ILE A 112 2.65 4.53 -9.11
C ILE A 112 3.94 3.70 -9.18
N ASP A 113 4.46 3.35 -8.00
CA ASP A 113 5.70 2.58 -7.85
C ASP A 113 5.45 1.06 -7.93
N LEU A 114 5.17 0.58 -9.14
CA LEU A 114 4.97 -0.85 -9.38
C LEU A 114 6.27 -1.64 -9.26
N ASP A 115 7.43 -1.03 -9.54
CA ASP A 115 8.73 -1.69 -9.43
C ASP A 115 9.09 -1.95 -7.96
N GLY A 116 8.82 -0.99 -7.05
CA GLY A 116 9.00 -1.17 -5.62
C GLY A 116 8.06 -2.22 -5.02
N ILE A 117 6.81 -2.30 -5.51
CA ILE A 117 5.86 -3.36 -5.11
C ILE A 117 6.34 -4.73 -5.61
N GLU A 118 6.78 -4.84 -6.86
CA GLU A 118 7.33 -6.07 -7.44
C GLU A 118 8.53 -6.59 -6.63
N GLN A 119 9.50 -5.72 -6.35
CA GLN A 119 10.68 -6.08 -5.52
C GLN A 119 10.28 -6.54 -4.11
N SER A 120 9.27 -5.90 -3.52
CA SER A 120 8.77 -6.30 -2.20
C SER A 120 8.17 -7.70 -2.25
N LEU A 121 7.38 -8.01 -3.28
CA LEU A 121 6.79 -9.33 -3.49
C LEU A 121 7.87 -10.38 -3.78
N GLU A 122 8.81 -10.09 -4.67
CA GLU A 122 9.96 -10.97 -4.95
C GLU A 122 10.77 -11.27 -3.69
N SER A 123 10.96 -10.28 -2.80
CA SER A 123 11.65 -10.49 -1.54
C SER A 123 10.90 -11.44 -0.61
N LEU A 124 9.56 -11.43 -0.62
CA LEU A 124 8.74 -12.36 0.16
C LEU A 124 8.80 -13.78 -0.41
N VAL A 125 8.97 -13.92 -1.72
CA VAL A 125 9.14 -15.22 -2.38
C VAL A 125 10.56 -15.77 -2.13
N ASN A 126 11.59 -14.93 -2.23
CA ASN A 126 12.98 -15.33 -2.23
C ASN A 126 13.63 -15.42 -0.83
N ASN A 127 13.05 -14.77 0.19
CA ASN A 127 13.48 -14.92 1.59
C ASN A 127 12.85 -16.14 2.30
N ARG A 128 12.34 -17.09 1.51
CA ARG A 128 11.91 -18.42 1.98
C ARG A 128 13.08 -19.35 2.22
#